data_AF-A0A7W4K2Z2-F1
#
_entry.id   AF-A0A7W4K2Z2-F1
#
_cell.length_a   1.000
_cell.length_b   1.000
_cell.length_c   1.000
_cell.angle_alpha   90.00
_cell.angle_beta   90.00
_cell.angle_gamma   90.00
#
_symmetry.space_group_name_H-M   'P 1'
#
loop_
_entity.id
_entity.type
_entity.pdbx_description
1 polymer ?
#
loop_
_entity_poly.entity_id
_entity_poly.type
_entity_poly.pdbx_seq_one_letter_code
_entity_poly.pdbx_strand_id
1 'polypeptide(L)'
;MSRTSPTLSRRKALAGCLTLGTAATASCAPHAVAEDADLLRRVDAALSAHAAFTALAGQWSATVLVPANIRAEQGRLWDVANDLRLAAMELPASTVAGLRAKARLVLTTLDLRADGTIRPDEDDFVAWSLCRDLIGGAV
;
A
#
# COMPACT_ATOMS: atom_id res chain seq x y z
N MET A 1 33.83 -55.41 48.29
CA MET A 1 33.29 -54.88 49.56
C MET A 1 32.51 -53.61 49.24
N SER A 2 31.20 -53.67 49.42
CA SER A 2 30.25 -52.57 49.19
C SER A 2 30.42 -51.46 50.23
N ARG A 3 30.42 -50.19 49.82
CA ARG A 3 29.94 -49.07 50.66
C ARG A 3 29.13 -48.06 49.85
N THR A 4 27.87 -48.04 50.25
CA THR A 4 26.79 -47.06 50.21
C THR A 4 27.17 -45.58 50.09
N SER A 5 26.28 -44.91 49.33
CA SER A 5 26.05 -43.49 49.02
C SER A 5 25.80 -42.56 50.24
N PRO A 6 25.19 -41.37 50.07
CA PRO A 6 25.80 -40.07 49.76
C PRO A 6 25.53 -39.02 50.87
N THR A 7 26.32 -37.97 50.99
CA THR A 7 25.91 -36.80 51.79
C THR A 7 26.18 -35.50 51.04
N LEU A 8 25.11 -34.99 50.42
CA LEU A 8 24.96 -33.61 49.98
C LEU A 8 25.09 -32.67 51.18
N SER A 9 26.19 -31.93 51.26
CA SER A 9 26.29 -30.75 52.12
C SER A 9 26.07 -29.50 51.28
N ARG A 10 24.89 -28.91 51.48
CA ARG A 10 24.52 -27.58 51.01
C ARG A 10 25.43 -26.54 51.67
N ARG A 11 26.09 -25.70 50.87
CA ARG A 11 26.15 -24.22 50.99
C ARG A 11 27.49 -23.66 50.52
N LYS A 12 27.36 -22.56 49.75
CA LYS A 12 28.36 -21.52 49.44
C LYS A 12 29.33 -21.81 48.28
N ALA A 13 28.88 -21.42 47.09
CA ALA A 13 29.72 -20.65 46.16
C ALA A 13 28.81 -19.83 45.23
N LEU A 14 28.30 -18.72 45.76
CA LEU A 14 27.84 -17.59 44.97
C LEU A 14 29.09 -16.91 44.43
N ALA A 15 29.42 -17.10 43.16
CA ALA A 15 30.28 -16.23 42.35
C ALA A 15 30.39 -16.85 40.96
N GLY A 16 29.76 -16.24 39.96
CA GLY A 16 29.79 -16.78 38.60
C GLY A 16 29.16 -15.83 37.59
N CYS A 17 29.77 -14.64 37.49
CA CYS A 17 29.80 -13.74 36.34
C CYS A 17 28.58 -13.70 35.41
N LEU A 18 27.85 -12.59 35.54
CA LEU A 18 27.18 -11.88 34.44
C LEU A 18 27.94 -12.05 33.13
N THR A 19 27.43 -12.91 32.26
CA THR A 19 27.73 -12.86 30.83
C THR A 19 26.46 -12.39 30.13
N LEU A 20 26.37 -11.07 29.99
CA LEU A 20 25.51 -10.39 29.02
C LEU A 20 25.90 -10.87 27.62
N GLY A 21 25.35 -12.03 27.26
CA GLY A 21 25.41 -12.61 25.92
C GLY A 21 24.07 -12.45 25.22
N THR A 22 23.37 -11.32 25.41
CA THR A 22 22.35 -10.90 24.45
C THR A 22 23.10 -10.55 23.18
N ALA A 23 23.29 -11.54 22.32
CA ALA A 23 23.57 -11.32 20.93
C ALA A 23 22.49 -10.38 20.44
N ALA A 24 22.85 -9.11 20.31
CA ALA A 24 22.10 -8.15 19.53
C ALA A 24 22.11 -8.73 18.12
N THR A 25 21.09 -9.51 17.79
CA THR A 25 20.60 -9.53 16.42
C THR A 25 20.28 -8.08 16.13
N ALA A 26 21.24 -7.37 15.53
CA ALA A 26 21.01 -6.11 14.89
C ALA A 26 19.80 -6.37 13.99
N SER A 27 18.65 -5.84 14.42
CA SER A 27 17.41 -5.89 13.67
C SER A 27 17.63 -5.05 12.42
N CYS A 28 18.24 -5.64 11.39
CA CYS A 28 18.26 -5.09 10.05
C CYS A 28 16.87 -5.25 9.41
N ALA A 29 15.88 -4.58 10.00
CA ALA A 29 14.56 -4.24 9.45
C ALA A 29 13.87 -3.34 10.52
N PRO A 30 13.50 -2.09 10.18
CA PRO A 30 12.40 -1.84 9.25
C PRO A 30 12.55 -0.56 8.38
N HIS A 31 13.73 -0.26 7.81
CA HIS A 31 13.85 0.95 6.97
C HIS A 31 13.04 0.85 5.65
N ALA A 32 12.99 -0.31 5.00
CA ALA A 32 12.30 -0.48 3.72
C ALA A 32 10.75 -0.35 3.79
N VAL A 33 10.14 -0.60 4.96
CA VAL A 33 8.67 -0.45 5.14
C VAL A 33 8.30 1.00 5.47
N ALA A 34 9.24 1.78 6.02
CA ALA A 34 8.99 3.17 6.36
C ALA A 34 9.04 4.10 5.15
N GLU A 35 9.85 3.79 4.14
CA GLU A 35 10.18 4.71 3.03
C GLU A 35 8.95 5.22 2.26
N ASP A 36 7.99 4.35 1.94
CA ASP A 36 6.78 4.72 1.20
C ASP A 36 5.49 4.57 2.02
N ALA A 37 5.57 4.38 3.34
CA ALA A 37 4.37 4.11 4.16
C ALA A 37 3.28 5.19 4.01
N ASP A 38 3.67 6.47 3.99
CA ASP A 38 2.72 7.57 3.80
C ASP A 38 2.13 7.60 2.39
N LEU A 39 2.97 7.36 1.37
CA LEU A 39 2.53 7.25 -0.02
C LEU A 39 1.50 6.14 -0.18
N LEU A 40 1.81 4.94 0.30
CA LEU A 40 0.92 3.77 0.18
C LEU A 40 -0.43 4.02 0.86
N ARG A 41 -0.41 4.60 2.06
CA ARG A 41 -1.64 4.96 2.80
C ARG A 41 -2.49 5.99 2.04
N ARG A 42 -1.88 7.02 1.45
CA ARG A 42 -2.61 8.04 0.67
C ARG A 42 -3.14 7.51 -0.64
N VAL A 43 -2.37 6.67 -1.33
CA VAL A 43 -2.84 6.00 -2.55
C VAL A 43 -4.05 5.13 -2.23
N ASP A 44 -4.01 4.34 -1.15
CA ASP A 44 -5.14 3.50 -0.75
C ASP A 44 -6.41 4.32 -0.45
N ALA A 45 -6.26 5.45 0.24
CA ALA A 45 -7.35 6.39 0.47
C ALA A 45 -7.91 6.98 -0.83
N ALA A 46 -7.04 7.39 -1.76
CA ALA A 46 -7.44 7.93 -3.06
C ALA A 46 -8.17 6.89 -3.92
N LEU A 47 -7.65 5.66 -3.99
CA LEU A 47 -8.28 4.55 -4.70
C LEU A 47 -9.64 4.18 -4.11
N SER A 48 -9.77 4.19 -2.78
CA SER A 48 -11.04 3.94 -2.10
C SER A 48 -12.08 5.03 -2.41
N ALA A 49 -11.69 6.30 -2.38
CA ALA A 49 -12.57 7.42 -2.74
C ALA A 49 -12.99 7.36 -4.22
N HIS A 50 -12.06 7.04 -5.12
CA HIS A 50 -12.35 6.84 -6.54
C HIS A 50 -13.30 5.64 -6.77
N ALA A 51 -13.11 4.52 -6.06
CA ALA A 51 -14.01 3.38 -6.12
C ALA A 51 -15.43 3.74 -5.67
N ALA A 52 -15.58 4.56 -4.61
CA ALA A 52 -16.88 5.06 -4.18
C ALA A 52 -17.53 5.97 -5.25
N PHE A 53 -16.75 6.87 -5.86
CA PHE A 53 -17.22 7.72 -6.96
C PHE A 53 -17.70 6.88 -8.15
N THR A 54 -16.87 5.96 -8.65
CA THR A 54 -17.19 5.11 -9.81
C THR A 54 -18.39 4.21 -9.53
N ALA A 55 -18.53 3.67 -8.32
CA ALA A 55 -19.70 2.89 -7.93
C ALA A 55 -20.98 3.73 -7.97
N LEU A 56 -20.96 4.96 -7.43
CA LEU A 56 -22.11 5.86 -7.47
C LEU A 56 -22.41 6.32 -8.91
N ALA A 57 -21.39 6.63 -9.71
CA ALA A 57 -21.59 6.99 -11.11
C ALA A 57 -22.19 5.82 -11.92
N GLY A 58 -21.67 4.61 -11.70
CA GLY A 58 -22.13 3.38 -12.36
C GLY A 58 -23.60 3.08 -12.09
N GLN A 59 -24.04 3.22 -10.83
CA GLN A 59 -25.44 3.01 -10.43
C GLN A 59 -26.45 3.90 -11.19
N TRP A 60 -26.00 5.07 -11.65
CA TRP A 60 -26.86 6.08 -12.29
C TRP A 60 -26.51 6.32 -13.76
N SER A 61 -25.61 5.50 -14.34
CA SER A 61 -25.07 5.69 -15.69
C SER A 61 -26.13 5.62 -16.81
N ALA A 62 -27.18 4.82 -16.63
CA ALA A 62 -28.30 4.69 -17.57
C ALA A 62 -29.46 5.67 -17.30
N THR A 63 -29.36 6.50 -16.26
CA THR A 63 -30.46 7.37 -15.83
C THR A 63 -30.37 8.74 -16.50
N VAL A 64 -31.36 9.09 -17.33
CA VAL A 64 -31.41 10.37 -18.06
C VAL A 64 -31.49 11.58 -17.11
N LEU A 65 -32.25 11.47 -16.02
CA LEU A 65 -32.41 12.53 -15.03
C LEU A 65 -31.93 12.07 -13.65
N VAL A 66 -30.63 12.22 -13.40
CA VAL A 66 -30.03 11.93 -12.09
C VAL A 66 -30.58 12.92 -11.04
N PRO A 67 -30.99 12.48 -9.84
CA PRO A 67 -31.42 13.38 -8.78
C PRO A 67 -30.35 14.40 -8.37
N ALA A 68 -30.75 15.61 -7.98
CA ALA A 68 -29.82 16.70 -7.68
C ALA A 68 -28.87 16.38 -6.50
N ASN A 69 -29.38 15.71 -5.47
CA ASN A 69 -28.58 15.25 -4.33
C ASN A 69 -27.53 14.20 -4.75
N ILE A 70 -27.85 13.34 -5.72
CA ILE A 70 -26.91 12.34 -6.24
C ILE A 70 -25.81 13.02 -7.06
N ARG A 71 -26.16 14.01 -7.91
CA ARG A 71 -25.15 14.81 -8.62
C ARG A 71 -24.22 15.56 -7.65
N ALA A 72 -24.78 16.15 -6.59
CA ALA A 72 -23.99 16.84 -5.58
C ALA A 72 -23.02 15.87 -4.87
N GLU A 73 -23.50 14.66 -4.53
CA GLU A 73 -22.67 13.64 -3.90
C GLU A 73 -21.58 13.10 -4.84
N GLN A 74 -21.90 12.90 -6.13
CA GLN A 74 -20.91 12.55 -7.14
C GLN A 74 -19.81 13.61 -7.24
N GLY A 75 -20.17 14.89 -7.30
CA GLY A 75 -19.21 16.00 -7.29
C GLY A 75 -18.34 16.00 -6.05
N ARG A 76 -18.94 15.85 -4.86
CA ARG A 76 -18.20 15.76 -3.59
C ARG A 76 -17.21 14.60 -3.56
N LEU A 77 -17.62 13.41 -4.02
CA LEU A 77 -16.74 12.24 -4.08
C LEU A 77 -15.61 12.41 -5.08
N TRP A 78 -15.89 13.02 -6.24
CA TRP A 78 -14.89 13.37 -7.24
C TRP A 78 -13.83 14.32 -6.68
N ASP A 79 -14.25 15.39 -5.99
CA ASP A 79 -13.35 16.37 -5.39
C ASP A 79 -12.45 15.70 -4.34
N VAL A 80 -13.03 14.90 -3.43
CA VAL A 80 -12.27 14.14 -2.43
C VAL A 80 -11.27 13.18 -3.06
N ALA A 81 -11.69 12.44 -4.10
CA ALA A 81 -10.80 11.52 -4.79
C ALA A 81 -9.64 12.26 -5.49
N ASN A 82 -9.90 13.42 -6.08
CA ASN A 82 -8.87 14.23 -6.72
C ASN A 82 -7.89 14.86 -5.74
N ASP A 83 -8.37 15.42 -4.63
CA ASP A 83 -7.51 16.00 -3.60
C ASP A 83 -6.55 14.94 -3.03
N LEU A 84 -7.09 13.77 -2.69
CA LEU A 84 -6.28 12.64 -2.21
C LEU A 84 -5.29 12.16 -3.26
N ARG A 85 -5.72 12.10 -4.52
CA ARG A 85 -4.87 11.70 -5.64
C ARG A 85 -3.71 12.66 -5.83
N LEU A 86 -3.97 13.97 -5.87
CA LEU A 86 -2.93 14.99 -6.03
C LEU A 86 -1.93 14.92 -4.87
N ALA A 87 -2.43 14.88 -3.64
CA ALA A 87 -1.58 14.76 -2.45
C ALA A 87 -0.73 13.47 -2.44
N ALA A 88 -1.25 12.36 -2.97
CA ALA A 88 -0.48 11.12 -3.12
C ALA A 88 0.57 11.21 -4.23
N MET A 89 0.26 11.87 -5.35
CA MET A 89 1.17 12.00 -6.49
C MET A 89 2.37 12.90 -6.19
N GLU A 90 2.21 13.90 -5.31
CA GLU A 90 3.28 14.78 -4.84
C GLU A 90 4.36 14.07 -4.00
N LEU A 91 4.01 12.97 -3.30
CA LEU A 91 4.99 12.23 -2.51
C LEU A 91 5.90 11.41 -3.41
N PRO A 92 7.24 11.43 -3.24
CA PRO A 92 8.13 10.58 -4.02
C PRO A 92 7.87 9.10 -3.72
N ALA A 93 8.07 8.24 -4.72
CA ALA A 93 8.09 6.80 -4.53
C ALA A 93 9.55 6.35 -4.50
N SER A 94 9.98 5.76 -3.38
CA SER A 94 11.35 5.28 -3.19
C SER A 94 11.47 3.77 -3.38
N THR A 95 10.34 3.06 -3.38
CA THR A 95 10.26 1.60 -3.53
C THR A 95 9.46 1.20 -4.76
N VAL A 96 9.66 -0.05 -5.22
CA VAL A 96 8.84 -0.65 -6.28
C VAL A 96 7.36 -0.70 -5.87
N ALA A 97 7.06 -0.90 -4.59
CA ALA A 97 5.69 -0.88 -4.09
C ALA A 97 5.05 0.51 -4.24
N GLY A 98 5.78 1.57 -3.94
CA GLY A 98 5.34 2.96 -4.16
C GLY A 98 5.13 3.29 -5.64
N LEU A 99 6.05 2.85 -6.52
CA LEU A 99 5.90 3.03 -7.97
C LEU A 99 4.65 2.30 -8.50
N ARG A 100 4.41 1.07 -8.06
CA ARG A 100 3.19 0.31 -8.39
C ARG A 100 1.93 0.98 -7.86
N ALA A 101 1.99 1.56 -6.66
CA ALA A 101 0.86 2.28 -6.08
C ALA A 101 0.53 3.53 -6.91
N LYS A 102 1.53 4.32 -7.31
CA LYS A 102 1.35 5.46 -8.22
C LYS A 102 0.82 5.03 -9.59
N ALA A 103 1.33 3.93 -10.15
CA ALA A 103 0.82 3.41 -11.42
C ALA A 103 -0.68 3.09 -11.34
N ARG A 104 -1.15 2.46 -10.25
CA ARG A 104 -2.59 2.21 -10.04
C ARG A 104 -3.39 3.51 -9.98
N LEU A 105 -2.83 4.52 -9.33
CA LEU A 105 -3.47 5.83 -9.18
C LEU A 105 -3.50 6.62 -10.51
N VAL A 106 -2.50 6.50 -11.37
CA VAL A 106 -2.53 7.08 -12.72
C VAL A 106 -3.61 6.42 -13.56
N LEU A 107 -3.79 5.10 -13.48
CA LEU A 107 -4.85 4.42 -14.23
C LEU A 107 -6.27 4.91 -13.89
N THR A 108 -6.50 5.54 -12.74
CA THR A 108 -7.82 6.13 -12.41
C THR A 108 -8.08 7.47 -13.11
N THR A 109 -7.08 8.05 -13.78
CA THR A 109 -7.22 9.36 -14.47
C THR A 109 -7.37 9.22 -15.97
N LEU A 110 -7.09 8.04 -16.51
CA LEU A 110 -7.12 7.80 -17.94
C LEU A 110 -8.55 7.47 -18.38
N ASP A 111 -8.93 7.94 -19.56
CA ASP A 111 -10.20 7.58 -20.18
C ASP A 111 -10.07 6.20 -20.82
N LEU A 112 -10.29 5.17 -20.01
CA LEU A 112 -10.18 3.78 -20.45
C LEU A 112 -11.46 3.34 -21.15
N ARG A 113 -11.30 2.51 -22.17
CA ARG A 113 -12.40 1.75 -22.73
C ARG A 113 -13.00 0.79 -21.70
N ALA A 114 -14.18 0.26 -22.03
CA ALA A 114 -14.86 -0.73 -21.19
C ALA A 114 -14.02 -2.00 -20.94
N ASP A 115 -13.07 -2.33 -21.81
CA ASP A 115 -12.14 -3.45 -21.65
C ASP A 115 -10.86 -3.09 -20.86
N GLY A 116 -10.75 -1.85 -20.38
CA GLY A 116 -9.60 -1.35 -19.61
C GLY A 116 -8.38 -0.99 -20.47
N THR A 117 -8.54 -0.83 -21.78
CA THR A 117 -7.46 -0.50 -22.72
C THR A 117 -7.53 0.95 -23.24
N ILE A 118 -6.42 1.42 -23.78
CA ILE A 118 -6.27 2.68 -24.54
C ILE A 118 -5.78 2.29 -25.94
N ARG A 119 -6.17 3.04 -26.98
CA ARG A 119 -5.66 2.76 -28.34
C ARG A 119 -4.19 3.13 -28.47
N PRO A 120 -3.41 2.40 -29.28
CA PRO A 120 -2.02 2.78 -29.57
C PRO A 120 -1.82 4.18 -30.18
N ASP A 121 -2.84 4.76 -30.81
CA ASP A 121 -2.81 6.08 -31.42
C ASP A 121 -3.34 7.21 -30.52
N GLU A 122 -3.73 6.92 -29.27
CA GLU A 122 -4.15 7.92 -28.28
C GLU A 122 -2.96 8.40 -27.44
N ASP A 123 -2.93 9.69 -27.09
CA ASP A 123 -1.81 10.33 -26.39
C ASP A 123 -1.45 9.64 -25.05
N ASP A 124 -2.47 9.14 -24.35
CA ASP A 124 -2.33 8.47 -23.05
C ASP A 124 -1.82 7.03 -23.13
N PHE A 125 -1.66 6.47 -24.34
CA PHE A 125 -1.28 5.07 -24.53
C PHE A 125 0.05 4.72 -23.85
N VAL A 126 1.05 5.61 -23.96
CA VAL A 126 2.37 5.39 -23.36
C VAL A 126 2.28 5.35 -21.84
N ALA A 127 1.50 6.26 -21.24
CA ALA A 127 1.30 6.30 -19.80
C ALA A 127 0.55 5.05 -19.31
N TRP A 128 -0.50 4.64 -20.01
CA TRP A 128 -1.23 3.41 -19.74
C TRP A 128 -0.33 2.18 -19.82
N SER A 129 0.42 2.01 -20.92
CA SER A 129 1.31 0.87 -21.14
C SER A 129 2.35 0.75 -20.02
N LEU A 130 3.02 1.86 -19.69
CA LEU A 130 4.00 1.89 -18.60
C LEU A 130 3.37 1.52 -17.25
N CYS A 131 2.17 2.02 -16.95
CA CYS A 131 1.47 1.68 -15.72
C CYS A 131 1.12 0.20 -15.65
N ARG A 132 0.70 -0.41 -16.77
CA ARG A 132 0.42 -1.85 -16.87
C ARG A 132 1.68 -2.68 -16.63
N ASP A 133 2.80 -2.31 -17.26
CA ASP A 133 4.09 -2.98 -17.08
C ASP A 133 4.57 -2.91 -15.61
N LEU A 134 4.39 -1.77 -14.95
CA LEU A 134 4.77 -1.60 -13.55
C LEU A 134 3.92 -2.47 -12.60
N ILE A 135 2.61 -2.53 -12.83
CA ILE A 135 1.66 -3.23 -11.94
C ILE A 135 1.80 -4.75 -12.01
N GLY A 136 2.15 -5.30 -13.18
CA GLY A 136 2.20 -6.75 -13.37
C GLY A 136 2.91 -7.16 -14.66
N GLY A 137 4.14 -6.67 -14.86
CA GLY A 137 4.97 -6.93 -16.02
C GLY A 137 4.98 -8.40 -16.49
N ALA A 138 4.85 -8.51 -17.82
CA ALA A 138 4.74 -9.68 -18.68
C ALA A 138 3.45 -10.52 -18.55
N VAL A 139 2.66 -10.50 -19.64
CA VAL A 139 1.76 -11.61 -20.01
C VAL A 139 2.60 -12.87 -20.20
#